data_AF-A0A542M0Y4-F1
#
_entry.id   AF-A0A542M0Y4-F1
#
_cell.length_a   1.000
_cell.length_b   1.000
_cell.length_c   1.000
_cell.angle_alpha   90.00
_cell.angle_beta   90.00
_cell.angle_gamma   90.00
#
_symmetry.space_group_name_H-M   'P 1'
#
loop_
_entity.id
_entity.type
_entity.pdbx_description
1 polymer ?
#
loop_
_entity_poly.entity_id
_entity_poly.type
_entity_poly.pdbx_seq_one_letter_code
_entity_poly.pdbx_strand_id
1 'polypeptide(L)'
;MIDANVKRFYDEADAHPDIRQACALVVDLSEQNGGNAWPPLIAMYPLFGTANKANAVDRDGKRIPVVDRAGLERMARANAGGRANPLAPYTDGPLAVVVGSDTSSAGEMLLVALLGEQRVHTFGQTSDGRSTLNNTYPLADGSLLVLTELRFALGDGPLYRGGIPAMHPSGKGEPVEATVRTAAEWAAAHSPKCGPAPGGI
;
A
#
# COMPACT_ATOMS: atom_id res chain seq x y z
N MET A 1 -15.84 9.07 -13.01
CA MET A 1 -16.57 7.78 -12.90
C MET A 1 -16.46 7.32 -11.46
N ILE A 2 -17.54 6.83 -10.87
CA ILE A 2 -17.51 6.23 -9.53
C ILE A 2 -16.97 4.81 -9.66
N ASP A 3 -15.95 4.48 -8.88
CA ASP A 3 -15.36 3.15 -8.77
C ASP A 3 -16.03 2.38 -7.62
N ALA A 4 -16.56 1.20 -7.93
CA ALA A 4 -17.31 0.40 -6.98
C ALA A 4 -16.45 -0.08 -5.79
N ASN A 5 -15.17 -0.37 -6.01
CA ASN A 5 -14.26 -0.83 -4.96
C ASN A 5 -13.88 0.33 -4.04
N VAL A 6 -13.63 1.52 -4.59
CA VAL A 6 -13.40 2.73 -3.77
C VAL A 6 -14.65 3.04 -2.95
N LYS A 7 -15.85 3.00 -3.54
CA LYS A 7 -17.10 3.21 -2.80
C LYS A 7 -17.27 2.20 -1.66
N ARG A 8 -17.04 0.91 -1.95
CA ARG A 8 -17.12 -0.18 -0.98
C ARG A 8 -16.19 0.05 0.21
N PHE A 9 -14.96 0.51 -0.02
CA PHE A 9 -14.02 0.85 1.05
C PHE A 9 -14.60 1.90 2.01
N TYR A 10 -15.22 2.97 1.49
CA TYR A 10 -15.87 3.95 2.36
C TYR A 10 -17.09 3.38 3.09
N ASP A 11 -17.89 2.53 2.44
CA ASP A 11 -19.08 1.92 3.05
C ASP A 11 -18.69 0.95 4.20
N GLU A 12 -17.64 0.15 4.01
CA GLU A 12 -17.08 -0.73 5.05
C GLU A 12 -16.52 0.08 6.22
N ALA A 13 -15.83 1.19 5.94
CA ALA A 13 -15.31 2.06 7.00
C ALA A 13 -16.42 2.76 7.81
N ASP A 14 -17.59 3.02 7.23
CA ASP A 14 -18.73 3.57 7.96
C ASP A 14 -19.41 2.51 8.84
N ALA A 15 -19.32 1.22 8.46
CA ALA A 15 -19.75 0.10 9.32
C ALA A 15 -18.78 -0.18 10.48
N HIS A 16 -17.54 0.33 10.40
CA HIS A 16 -16.48 0.20 11.40
C HIS A 16 -15.98 1.58 11.87
N PRO A 17 -16.80 2.35 12.62
CA PRO A 17 -16.44 3.71 13.03
C PRO A 17 -15.23 3.76 13.97
N ASP A 18 -14.93 2.65 14.65
CA ASP A 18 -13.76 2.44 15.49
C ASP A 18 -12.43 2.54 14.72
N ILE A 19 -12.43 2.32 13.39
CA ILE A 19 -11.25 2.57 12.54
C ILE A 19 -10.74 4.00 12.69
N ARG A 20 -11.60 4.99 12.95
CA ARG A 20 -11.16 6.39 13.14
C ARG A 20 -10.61 6.66 14.55
N GLN A 21 -10.93 5.79 15.51
CA GLN A 21 -10.52 5.89 16.91
C GLN A 21 -9.28 5.06 17.22
N ALA A 22 -8.93 4.09 16.35
CA ALA A 22 -7.72 3.32 16.51
C ALA A 22 -6.49 4.24 16.55
N CYS A 23 -5.56 3.87 17.43
CA CYS A 23 -4.40 4.70 17.70
C CYS A 23 -3.24 4.42 16.74
N ALA A 24 -3.27 3.30 16.02
CA ALA A 24 -2.27 2.91 15.04
C ALA A 24 -2.92 2.22 13.84
N LEU A 25 -2.22 2.17 12.71
CA LEU A 25 -2.67 1.54 11.46
C LEU A 25 -1.66 0.49 11.00
N VAL A 26 -2.18 -0.68 10.63
CA VAL A 26 -1.45 -1.72 9.92
C VAL A 26 -2.11 -1.91 8.56
N VAL A 27 -1.33 -1.89 7.49
CA VAL A 27 -1.80 -2.24 6.14
C VAL A 27 -1.31 -3.65 5.81
N ASP A 28 -2.22 -4.60 5.73
CA ASP A 28 -1.88 -5.98 5.41
C ASP A 28 -1.97 -6.23 3.90
N LEU A 29 -0.82 -6.53 3.29
CA LEU A 29 -0.71 -6.91 1.87
C LEU A 29 -0.32 -8.38 1.71
N SER A 30 -0.27 -9.17 2.79
CA SER A 30 0.28 -10.53 2.80
C SER A 30 -0.33 -11.46 1.76
N GLU A 31 -1.64 -11.34 1.54
CA GLU A 31 -2.41 -12.13 0.57
C GLU A 31 -2.76 -11.34 -0.70
N GLN A 32 -2.20 -10.13 -0.89
CA GLN A 32 -2.55 -9.27 -2.01
C GLN A 32 -1.78 -9.64 -3.27
N ASN A 33 -2.34 -10.58 -4.03
CA ASN A 33 -1.66 -11.30 -5.11
C ASN A 33 -1.84 -10.72 -6.53
N GLY A 34 -2.49 -9.57 -6.68
CA GLY A 34 -2.60 -8.88 -7.97
C GLY A 34 -3.92 -8.16 -8.20
N GLY A 35 -4.32 -8.08 -9.47
CA GLY A 35 -5.54 -7.39 -9.89
C GLY A 35 -5.34 -5.91 -10.21
N ASN A 36 -6.33 -5.09 -9.88
CA ASN A 36 -6.31 -3.66 -10.17
C ASN A 36 -5.80 -2.87 -8.95
N ALA A 37 -4.60 -2.28 -9.05
CA ALA A 37 -3.99 -1.48 -7.98
C ALA A 37 -4.67 -0.11 -7.76
N TRP A 38 -5.44 0.39 -8.72
CA TRP A 38 -5.95 1.77 -8.68
C TRP A 38 -6.93 2.03 -7.53
N PRO A 39 -7.98 1.21 -7.30
CA PRO A 39 -8.89 1.43 -6.17
C PRO A 39 -8.19 1.50 -4.80
N PRO A 40 -7.30 0.57 -4.42
CA PRO A 40 -6.57 0.69 -3.15
C PRO A 40 -5.63 1.90 -3.12
N LEU A 41 -4.95 2.27 -4.22
CA LEU A 41 -4.14 3.51 -4.25
C LEU A 41 -4.99 4.76 -4.00
N ILE A 42 -6.19 4.82 -4.60
CA ILE A 42 -7.13 5.92 -4.42
C ILE A 42 -7.60 5.97 -2.96
N ALA A 43 -7.96 4.82 -2.38
CA ALA A 43 -8.37 4.73 -0.98
C ALA A 43 -7.27 5.19 -0.01
N MET A 44 -6.03 4.79 -0.29
CA MET A 44 -4.85 5.08 0.53
C MET A 44 -4.23 6.46 0.29
N TYR A 45 -4.80 7.32 -0.57
CA TYR A 45 -4.19 8.62 -0.90
C TYR A 45 -3.71 9.46 0.31
N PRO A 46 -4.38 9.49 1.48
CA PRO A 46 -3.91 10.28 2.61
C PRO A 46 -2.60 9.75 3.20
N LEU A 47 -2.28 8.47 2.97
CA LEU A 47 -1.07 7.85 3.49
C LEU A 47 0.20 8.29 2.74
N PHE A 48 0.04 8.92 1.56
CA PHE A 48 1.15 9.36 0.74
C PHE A 48 1.45 10.86 0.90
N GLY A 49 2.73 11.18 1.08
CA GLY A 49 3.27 12.54 1.09
C GLY A 49 3.58 13.04 -0.32
N THR A 50 3.87 14.34 -0.45
CA THR A 50 4.28 14.96 -1.72
C THR A 50 5.70 14.58 -2.14
N ALA A 51 6.51 14.07 -1.20
CA ALA A 51 7.89 13.63 -1.42
C ALA A 51 8.02 12.10 -1.57
N ASN A 52 6.93 11.40 -1.89
CA ASN A 52 6.91 9.95 -2.09
C ASN A 52 7.96 9.55 -3.15
N LYS A 53 8.77 8.54 -2.81
CA LYS A 53 9.91 8.11 -3.64
C LYS A 53 9.60 6.94 -4.58
N ALA A 54 8.38 6.45 -4.62
CA ALA A 54 8.01 5.30 -5.46
C ALA A 54 8.04 5.66 -6.94
N ASN A 55 8.83 4.90 -7.71
CA ASN A 55 8.96 5.09 -9.15
C ASN A 55 8.77 3.78 -9.90
N ALA A 56 8.17 3.87 -11.09
CA ALA A 56 8.25 2.88 -12.14
C ALA A 56 9.26 3.39 -13.17
N VAL A 57 10.21 2.55 -13.57
CA VAL A 57 11.32 2.91 -14.46
C VAL A 57 11.18 2.13 -15.75
N ASP A 58 11.10 2.86 -16.87
CA ASP A 58 11.02 2.24 -18.19
C ASP A 58 12.38 1.71 -18.67
N ARG A 59 12.38 1.07 -19.84
CA ARG A 59 13.59 0.48 -20.45
C ARG A 59 14.70 1.51 -20.74
N ASP A 60 14.33 2.77 -20.95
CA ASP A 60 15.23 3.86 -21.31
C ASP A 60 15.75 4.60 -20.06
N GLY A 61 15.34 4.14 -18.86
CA GLY A 61 15.77 4.66 -17.57
C GLY A 61 14.92 5.84 -17.07
N LYS A 62 13.84 6.20 -17.75
CA LYS A 62 12.94 7.27 -17.31
C LYS A 62 12.19 6.80 -16.08
N ARG A 63 12.30 7.56 -14.99
CA ARG A 63 11.58 7.32 -13.74
C ARG A 63 10.25 8.08 -13.77
N ILE A 64 9.17 7.35 -13.52
CA ILE A 64 7.80 7.85 -13.48
C ILE A 64 7.25 7.60 -12.07
N PRO A 65 6.74 8.62 -11.36
CA PRO A 65 6.16 8.42 -10.05
C PRO A 65 5.02 7.40 -10.09
N VAL A 66 5.03 6.42 -9.18
CA VAL A 66 3.90 5.49 -8.98
C VAL A 66 2.72 6.22 -8.33
N VAL A 67 3.02 7.22 -7.50
CA VAL A 67 2.04 7.98 -6.72
C VAL A 67 1.90 9.39 -7.27
N ASP A 68 0.78 9.65 -7.97
CA ASP A 68 0.27 11.01 -8.18
C ASP A 68 -0.72 11.34 -7.06
N ARG A 69 -0.22 11.89 -5.95
CA ARG A 69 -1.04 12.18 -4.76
C ARG A 69 -2.22 13.09 -5.08
N ALA A 70 -2.03 14.14 -5.88
CA ALA A 70 -3.08 15.10 -6.20
C ALA A 70 -4.15 14.46 -7.11
N GLY A 71 -3.73 13.62 -8.06
CA GLY A 71 -4.63 12.80 -8.86
C GLY A 71 -5.47 11.84 -8.01
N LEU A 72 -4.81 11.09 -7.12
CA LEU A 72 -5.48 10.13 -6.23
C LEU A 72 -6.45 10.84 -5.29
N GLU A 73 -6.09 11.98 -4.71
CA GLU A 73 -6.98 12.79 -3.86
C GLU A 73 -8.24 13.23 -4.62
N ARG A 74 -8.07 13.74 -5.85
CA ARG A 74 -9.21 14.14 -6.70
C ARG A 74 -10.14 12.96 -6.99
N MET A 75 -9.57 11.80 -7.31
CA MET A 75 -10.35 10.58 -7.55
C MET A 75 -11.05 10.10 -6.27
N ALA A 76 -10.38 10.13 -5.13
CA ALA A 76 -10.97 9.73 -3.85
C ALA A 76 -12.15 10.64 -3.48
N ARG A 77 -12.00 11.96 -3.60
CA ARG A 77 -13.08 12.92 -3.34
C ARG A 77 -14.29 12.71 -4.25
N ALA A 78 -14.06 12.40 -5.52
CA ALA A 78 -15.13 12.08 -6.46
C ALA A 78 -15.93 10.83 -6.05
N ASN A 79 -15.28 9.86 -5.39
CA ASN A 79 -15.89 8.61 -4.92
C ASN A 79 -16.45 8.68 -3.50
N ALA A 80 -15.98 9.62 -2.68
CA ALA A 80 -16.31 9.70 -1.26
C ALA A 80 -17.78 10.10 -0.99
N GLY A 81 -18.46 10.73 -1.95
CA GLY A 81 -19.82 11.22 -1.75
C GLY A 81 -19.94 12.24 -0.60
N GLY A 82 -18.91 13.07 -0.41
CA GLY A 82 -18.83 14.06 0.68
C GLY A 82 -18.27 13.53 2.01
N ARG A 83 -17.97 12.23 2.11
CA ARG A 83 -17.39 11.63 3.32
C ARG A 83 -15.91 11.98 3.49
N ALA A 84 -15.46 12.09 4.74
CA ALA A 84 -14.03 12.15 5.05
C ALA A 84 -13.38 10.78 4.79
N ASN A 85 -12.15 10.77 4.25
CA ASN A 85 -11.42 9.51 4.06
C ASN A 85 -11.07 8.92 5.44
N PRO A 86 -11.40 7.63 5.70
CA PRO A 86 -11.19 7.00 6.99
C PRO A 86 -9.71 6.86 7.38
N LEU A 87 -8.78 6.95 6.43
CA LEU A 87 -7.33 6.89 6.68
C LEU A 87 -6.69 8.25 6.97
N ALA A 88 -7.45 9.34 6.85
CA ALA A 88 -6.96 10.69 7.14
C ALA A 88 -6.33 10.86 8.53
N PRO A 89 -6.77 10.16 9.60
CA PRO A 89 -6.07 10.22 10.88
C PRO A 89 -4.64 9.68 10.86
N TYR A 90 -4.24 8.86 9.88
CA TYR A 90 -2.97 8.12 9.89
C TYR A 90 -1.90 8.71 8.95
N THR A 91 -1.98 10.00 8.66
CA THR A 91 -1.10 10.73 7.72
C THR A 91 0.32 10.91 8.25
N ASP A 92 0.48 11.24 9.54
CA ASP A 92 1.74 11.74 10.09
C ASP A 92 2.43 10.78 11.08
N GLY A 93 1.81 9.63 11.38
CA GLY A 93 2.36 8.63 12.30
C GLY A 93 3.16 7.53 11.60
N PRO A 94 3.87 6.66 12.34
CA PRO A 94 4.45 5.44 11.78
C PRO A 94 3.38 4.57 11.11
N LEU A 95 3.76 3.88 10.03
CA LEU A 95 2.85 3.00 9.30
C LEU A 95 3.49 1.62 9.16
N ALA A 96 2.85 0.61 9.75
CA ALA A 96 3.27 -0.77 9.57
C ALA A 96 2.60 -1.37 8.34
N VAL A 97 3.37 -2.11 7.55
CA VAL A 97 2.88 -2.82 6.37
C VAL A 97 3.28 -4.29 6.49
N VAL A 98 2.34 -5.20 6.37
CA VAL A 98 2.61 -6.64 6.38
C VAL A 98 2.75 -7.13 4.94
N VAL A 99 3.82 -7.89 4.67
CA VAL A 99 4.18 -8.45 3.37
C VAL A 99 4.30 -9.95 3.51
N GLY A 100 3.73 -10.68 2.55
CA GLY A 100 3.75 -12.14 2.49
C GLY A 100 4.41 -12.61 1.19
N SER A 101 4.70 -13.91 1.12
CA SER A 101 5.17 -14.51 -0.15
C SER A 101 4.17 -14.35 -1.30
N ASP A 102 2.89 -14.17 -0.96
CA ASP A 102 1.80 -14.05 -1.92
C ASP A 102 1.53 -12.59 -2.32
N THR A 103 2.19 -11.61 -1.68
CA THR A 103 2.17 -10.22 -2.14
C THR A 103 2.79 -10.15 -3.54
N SER A 104 1.99 -9.88 -4.57
CA SER A 104 2.42 -10.04 -5.96
C SER A 104 1.79 -8.98 -6.86
N SER A 105 2.49 -8.59 -7.94
CA SER A 105 1.95 -7.78 -9.02
C SER A 105 1.36 -6.45 -8.50
N ALA A 106 0.04 -6.24 -8.57
CA ALA A 106 -0.62 -5.08 -7.99
C ALA A 106 -0.31 -4.91 -6.50
N GLY A 107 -0.20 -6.01 -5.72
CA GLY A 107 0.24 -5.95 -4.33
C GLY A 107 1.65 -5.40 -4.16
N GLU A 108 2.57 -5.72 -5.08
CA GLU A 108 3.92 -5.15 -5.08
C GLU A 108 3.95 -3.69 -5.53
N MET A 109 3.02 -3.28 -6.41
CA MET A 109 2.82 -1.86 -6.71
C MET A 109 2.36 -1.08 -5.47
N LEU A 110 1.43 -1.63 -4.69
CA LEU A 110 0.99 -1.04 -3.42
C LEU A 110 2.13 -0.99 -2.41
N LEU A 111 2.90 -2.07 -2.30
CA LEU A 111 4.06 -2.16 -1.42
C LEU A 111 5.10 -1.09 -1.75
N VAL A 112 5.47 -0.92 -3.03
CA VAL A 112 6.43 0.13 -3.42
C VAL A 112 5.87 1.53 -3.20
N ALA A 113 4.58 1.76 -3.48
CA ALA A 113 3.93 3.04 -3.20
C ALA A 113 4.05 3.42 -1.71
N LEU A 114 3.80 2.47 -0.81
CA LEU A 114 3.95 2.66 0.65
C LEU A 114 5.42 2.83 1.06
N LEU A 115 6.33 1.99 0.55
CA LEU A 115 7.77 2.13 0.79
C LEU A 115 8.38 3.45 0.29
N GLY A 116 7.67 4.16 -0.58
CA GLY A 116 8.00 5.53 -0.98
C GLY A 116 7.95 6.54 0.16
N GLU A 117 7.28 6.20 1.27
CA GLU A 117 7.18 7.01 2.49
C GLU A 117 8.27 6.64 3.51
N GLN A 118 8.92 7.66 4.10
CA GLN A 118 9.99 7.41 5.09
C GLN A 118 9.48 6.81 6.42
N ARG A 119 8.19 6.97 6.72
CA ARG A 119 7.56 6.51 7.97
C ARG A 119 7.12 5.04 7.94
N VAL A 120 7.26 4.38 6.78
CA VAL A 120 6.78 3.01 6.57
C VAL A 120 7.82 2.00 7.02
N HIS A 121 7.36 1.00 7.78
CA HIS A 121 8.13 -0.17 8.16
C HIS A 121 7.39 -1.43 7.72
N THR A 122 8.08 -2.33 7.01
CA THR A 122 7.50 -3.57 6.50
C THR A 122 7.88 -4.76 7.37
N PHE A 123 6.92 -5.67 7.58
CA PHE A 123 7.04 -6.87 8.40
C PHE A 123 6.65 -8.10 7.58
N GLY A 124 7.31 -9.23 7.81
CA GLY A 124 6.91 -10.51 7.21
C GLY A 124 7.92 -11.07 6.22
N GLN A 125 7.46 -11.52 5.06
CA GLN A 125 8.26 -12.27 4.11
C GLN A 125 8.72 -11.39 2.93
N THR A 126 9.55 -11.97 2.08
CA THR A 126 9.84 -11.40 0.76
C THR A 126 8.62 -11.63 -0.15
N SER A 127 8.21 -10.61 -0.92
CA SER A 127 7.10 -10.70 -1.88
C SER A 127 7.37 -11.66 -3.05
N ASP A 128 6.35 -11.98 -3.85
CA ASP A 128 6.39 -12.98 -4.95
C ASP A 128 7.41 -12.64 -6.05
N GLY A 129 7.65 -11.36 -6.31
CA GLY A 129 8.68 -10.89 -7.23
C GLY A 129 8.22 -10.57 -8.65
N ARG A 130 6.94 -10.23 -8.83
CA ARG A 130 6.36 -9.65 -10.05
C ARG A 130 6.39 -8.12 -9.97
N SER A 131 7.53 -7.57 -9.57
CA SER A 131 7.78 -6.15 -9.26
C SER A 131 7.86 -5.24 -10.50
N THR A 132 6.85 -5.32 -11.36
CA THR A 132 6.79 -4.66 -12.66
C THR A 132 5.43 -4.03 -12.92
N LEU A 133 5.41 -2.96 -13.71
CA LEU A 133 4.18 -2.34 -14.22
C LEU A 133 3.95 -2.78 -15.67
N ASN A 134 2.70 -3.17 -15.94
CA ASN A 134 2.28 -3.64 -17.24
C ASN A 134 1.33 -2.62 -17.91
N ASN A 135 1.47 -2.50 -19.22
CA ASN A 135 0.51 -1.82 -20.07
C ASN A 135 -0.34 -2.83 -20.83
N THR A 136 -1.63 -2.51 -20.98
CA THR A 136 -2.61 -3.39 -21.61
C THR A 136 -3.01 -2.82 -22.97
N TYR A 137 -2.89 -3.63 -24.01
CA TYR A 137 -3.22 -3.27 -25.39
C TYR A 137 -4.37 -4.15 -25.89
N PRO A 138 -5.53 -3.57 -26.26
CA PRO A 138 -6.62 -4.34 -26.84
C PRO A 138 -6.28 -4.80 -28.27
N LEU A 139 -6.62 -6.04 -28.59
CA LEU A 139 -6.45 -6.63 -29.91
C LEU A 139 -7.79 -6.69 -30.67
N ALA A 140 -7.71 -6.90 -31.98
CA ALA A 140 -8.87 -6.82 -32.88
C ALA A 140 -9.96 -7.87 -32.60
N ASP A 141 -9.60 -8.99 -31.98
CA ASP A 141 -10.51 -10.08 -31.59
C ASP A 141 -11.10 -9.92 -30.18
N GLY A 142 -10.82 -8.79 -29.51
CA GLY A 142 -11.25 -8.52 -28.14
C GLY A 142 -10.33 -9.10 -27.06
N SER A 143 -9.25 -9.79 -27.42
CA SER A 143 -8.23 -10.22 -26.46
C SER A 143 -7.34 -9.04 -26.01
N LEU A 144 -6.54 -9.27 -24.97
CA LEU A 144 -5.67 -8.26 -24.36
C LEU A 144 -4.21 -8.74 -24.37
N LEU A 145 -3.30 -7.93 -24.92
CA LEU A 145 -1.87 -8.07 -24.69
C LEU A 145 -1.48 -7.29 -23.43
N VAL A 146 -1.03 -8.00 -22.40
CA VAL A 146 -0.49 -7.41 -21.17
C VAL A 146 1.03 -7.44 -21.25
N LEU A 147 1.64 -6.27 -21.51
CA LEU A 147 3.06 -6.14 -21.73
C LEU A 147 3.74 -5.47 -20.54
N THR A 148 4.75 -6.12 -19.99
CA THR A 148 5.63 -5.52 -18.98
C THR A 148 6.52 -4.47 -19.61
N GLU A 149 6.40 -3.22 -19.15
CA GLU A 149 7.17 -2.10 -19.69
C GLU A 149 8.04 -1.39 -18.66
N LEU A 150 7.71 -1.49 -17.37
CA LEU A 150 8.43 -0.80 -16.32
C LEU A 150 8.75 -1.70 -15.12
N ARG A 151 9.82 -1.37 -14.39
CA ARG A 151 10.18 -2.00 -13.11
C ARG A 151 10.10 -1.00 -11.97
N PHE A 152 9.73 -1.46 -10.79
CA PHE A 152 9.66 -0.58 -9.63
C PHE A 152 11.04 -0.25 -9.05
N ALA A 153 11.16 0.93 -8.44
CA ALA A 153 12.32 1.40 -7.69
C ALA A 153 11.92 2.46 -6.65
N LEU A 154 12.80 2.71 -5.67
CA LEU A 154 12.68 3.83 -4.73
C LEU A 154 13.73 4.90 -5.02
N GLY A 155 13.30 6.15 -5.18
CA GLY A 155 14.16 7.29 -5.50
C GLY A 155 15.07 7.00 -6.69
N ASP A 156 16.37 7.25 -6.53
CA ASP A 156 17.42 6.91 -7.49
C ASP A 156 18.03 5.52 -7.27
N GLY A 157 17.45 4.72 -6.37
CA GLY A 157 17.91 3.38 -6.03
C GLY A 157 17.80 2.39 -7.21
N PRO A 158 18.35 1.18 -7.01
CA PRO A 158 18.30 0.12 -8.01
C PRO A 158 16.87 -0.33 -8.30
N LEU A 159 16.67 -0.93 -9.47
CA LEU A 159 15.41 -1.57 -9.84
C LEU A 159 15.19 -2.82 -8.98
N TYR A 160 13.96 -3.03 -8.53
CA TYR A 160 13.56 -4.31 -7.96
C TYR A 160 13.56 -5.38 -9.06
N ARG A 161 14.30 -6.47 -8.79
CA ARG A 161 14.46 -7.63 -9.66
C ARG A 161 14.12 -8.88 -8.86
N GLY A 162 12.84 -9.21 -8.81
CA GLY A 162 12.29 -10.26 -7.96
C GLY A 162 11.60 -9.67 -6.73
N GLY A 163 11.44 -10.49 -5.70
CA GLY A 163 10.69 -10.13 -4.51
C GLY A 163 11.32 -8.97 -3.73
N ILE A 164 10.46 -8.18 -3.10
CA ILE A 164 10.81 -7.07 -2.23
C ILE A 164 10.84 -7.62 -0.79
N PRO A 165 12.01 -7.64 -0.12
CA PRO A 165 12.10 -8.15 1.24
C PRO A 165 11.44 -7.18 2.23
N ALA A 166 10.80 -7.73 3.26
CA ALA A 166 10.39 -6.96 4.43
C ALA A 166 11.62 -6.43 5.20
N MET A 167 11.49 -5.24 5.78
CA MET A 167 12.53 -4.63 6.63
C MET A 167 12.72 -5.40 7.94
N HIS A 168 11.63 -5.97 8.45
CA HIS A 168 11.57 -6.83 9.63
C HIS A 168 11.10 -8.23 9.22
N PRO A 169 12.02 -9.13 8.83
CA PRO A 169 11.66 -10.45 8.36
C PRO A 169 10.99 -11.29 9.44
N SER A 170 9.94 -12.03 9.09
CA SER A 170 9.31 -13.01 9.98
C SER A 170 10.09 -14.32 10.05
N GLY A 171 9.81 -15.13 11.08
CA GLY A 171 10.37 -16.47 11.20
C GLY A 171 9.95 -17.38 10.04
N LYS A 172 10.78 -18.37 9.72
CA LYS A 172 10.43 -19.37 8.70
C LYS A 172 9.19 -20.15 9.14
N GLY A 173 8.14 -20.12 8.33
CA GLY A 173 6.86 -20.78 8.63
C GLY A 173 6.03 -20.07 9.69
N GLU A 174 6.39 -18.84 10.06
CA GLU A 174 5.57 -18.00 10.93
C GLU A 174 4.21 -17.70 10.26
N PRO A 175 3.09 -17.90 10.97
CA PRO A 175 1.76 -17.55 10.46
C PRO A 175 1.62 -16.04 10.23
N VAL A 176 0.87 -15.64 9.21
CA VAL A 176 0.59 -14.23 8.88
C VAL A 176 0.03 -13.49 10.08
N GLU A 177 -0.86 -14.11 10.86
CA GLU A 177 -1.49 -13.50 12.03
C GLU A 177 -0.48 -13.13 13.12
N ALA A 178 0.59 -13.91 13.26
CA ALA A 178 1.67 -13.59 14.21
C ALA A 178 2.50 -12.40 13.72
N THR A 179 2.75 -12.31 12.41
CA THR A 179 3.40 -11.15 11.79
C THR A 179 2.51 -9.90 11.89
N VAL A 180 1.21 -10.01 11.65
CA VAL A 180 0.23 -8.91 11.82
C VAL A 180 0.22 -8.40 13.26
N ARG A 181 0.23 -9.31 14.25
CA ARG A 181 0.33 -8.92 15.67
C ARG A 181 1.63 -8.16 15.94
N THR A 182 2.76 -8.66 15.45
CA THR A 182 4.07 -8.01 15.60
C THR A 182 4.08 -6.60 14.98
N ALA A 183 3.52 -6.47 13.78
CA ALA A 183 3.37 -5.18 13.10
C ALA A 183 2.47 -4.22 13.89
N ALA A 184 1.36 -4.71 14.45
CA ALA A 184 0.44 -3.92 15.27
C ALA A 184 1.08 -3.46 16.58
N GLU A 185 1.80 -4.34 17.29
CA GLU A 185 2.54 -4.01 18.51
C GLU A 185 3.60 -2.94 18.23
N TRP A 186 4.35 -3.09 17.14
CA TRP A 186 5.31 -2.07 16.70
C TRP A 186 4.61 -0.74 16.38
N ALA A 187 3.53 -0.77 15.58
CA ALA A 187 2.81 0.44 15.20
C ALA A 187 2.24 1.17 16.43
N ALA A 188 1.70 0.42 17.40
CA ALA A 188 1.18 0.97 18.63
C ALA A 188 2.27 1.59 19.50
N ALA A 189 3.40 0.90 19.67
CA ALA A 189 4.52 1.39 20.47
C ALA A 189 5.17 2.68 19.91
N HIS A 190 5.08 2.89 18.60
CA HIS A 190 5.67 4.06 17.94
C HIS A 190 4.64 5.16 17.61
N SER A 191 3.34 4.87 17.71
CA SER A 191 2.31 5.87 17.42
C SER A 191 2.15 6.86 18.58
N PRO A 192 2.26 8.17 18.32
CA PRO A 192 2.02 9.19 19.36
C PRO A 192 0.57 9.19 19.86
N LYS A 193 -0.36 8.54 19.14
CA LYS A 193 -1.77 8.47 19.51
C LYS A 193 -2.08 7.34 20.49
N CYS A 194 -1.22 6.33 20.61
CA CYS A 194 -1.52 5.17 21.44
C CYS A 194 -1.32 5.46 22.93
N GLY A 195 -0.53 6.48 23.29
CA GLY A 195 -0.22 6.83 24.68
C GLY A 195 0.35 5.65 25.48
N PRO A 196 0.87 5.88 26.71
CA PRO A 196 0.91 4.78 27.66
C PRO A 196 -0.53 4.40 27.99
N ALA A 197 -0.82 3.09 28.07
CA ALA A 197 -2.13 2.62 28.53
C ALA A 197 -2.50 3.36 29.85
N PRO A 198 -3.71 3.90 29.99
CA PRO A 198 -4.16 4.40 31.28
C PRO A 198 -4.29 3.22 32.23
N GLY A 199 -3.25 2.97 33.04
CA GLY A 199 -3.27 1.97 34.10
C GLY A 199 -2.08 1.01 34.10
N GLY A 200 -0.99 1.43 34.74
CA GLY A 200 -0.04 0.55 35.40
C GLY A 200 0.19 1.12 36.79
N ILE A 201 -0.15 0.35 37.82
CA ILE A 201 -0.25 0.67 39.25
C ILE A 201 0.99 1.38 39.79
#